data_AF-F4MZ43-F1
#
_entry.id   AF-F4MZ43-F1
#
_cell.length_a   1.000
_cell.length_b   1.000
_cell.length_c   1.000
_cell.angle_alpha   90.00
_cell.angle_beta   90.00
_cell.angle_gamma   90.00
#
_symmetry.space_group_name_H-M   'P 1'
#
loop_
_entity.id
_entity.type
_entity.pdbx_description
1 polymer ?
#
loop_
_entity_poly.entity_id
_entity_poly.type
_entity_poly.pdbx_seq_one_letter_code
_entity_poly.pdbx_strand_id
1 'polypeptide(L)'
;MAKSFLRSGSLDDILALGENGQPVYAAALQIREALRLKKQQPTADCLAIPQLNEQGDRIDWYAPIEGKVTSWVAASTTERKSAIKQLSACLSSANDLCQRAQKSDKAAQRLFGVLLAKALQFPDQNHVYLVAGKPVLTFWGFVSQDQKTRTDPLDCLRQTAEATEPTFSPLSVAPPAPVAPPVAVISEPPRQPTLRQPSSRRQNRYRPPCLRKRHLVGCD
;
A
#
# COMPACT_ATOMS: atom_id res chain seq x y z
N MET A 1 -14.38 -11.98 -12.65
CA MET A 1 -13.55 -11.45 -11.55
C MET A 1 -12.21 -11.07 -12.13
N ALA A 2 -11.80 -9.83 -11.91
CA ALA A 2 -10.62 -9.23 -12.53
C ALA A 2 -9.54 -9.13 -11.46
N LYS A 3 -8.48 -9.94 -11.60
CA LYS A 3 -7.37 -9.94 -10.66
C LYS A 3 -6.71 -8.56 -10.69
N SER A 4 -6.58 -7.90 -9.54
CA SER A 4 -5.96 -6.58 -9.48
C SER A 4 -4.46 -6.68 -9.79
N PHE A 5 -3.99 -5.98 -10.82
CA PHE A 5 -2.54 -5.89 -11.10
C PHE A 5 -1.82 -5.17 -9.95
N LEU A 6 -0.63 -5.65 -9.59
CA LEU A 6 0.19 -5.11 -8.50
C LEU A 6 1.50 -4.51 -9.03
N ARG A 7 2.26 -5.26 -9.85
CA ARG A 7 3.59 -4.88 -10.34
C ARG A 7 4.02 -5.71 -11.55
N SER A 8 4.87 -5.11 -12.39
CA SER A 8 5.67 -5.79 -13.43
C SER A 8 7.17 -5.52 -13.19
N GLY A 9 8.06 -6.33 -13.76
CA GLY A 9 9.52 -6.19 -13.66
C GLY A 9 10.26 -7.26 -14.47
N SER A 10 11.54 -7.02 -14.79
CA SER A 10 12.35 -7.98 -15.54
C SER A 10 12.78 -9.14 -14.66
N LEU A 11 13.04 -10.29 -15.28
CA LEU A 11 13.80 -11.38 -14.69
C LEU A 11 15.29 -11.04 -14.53
N ASP A 12 15.82 -10.12 -15.34
CA ASP A 12 17.23 -9.71 -15.30
C ASP A 12 17.57 -8.78 -14.11
N ASP A 13 16.55 -8.18 -13.46
CA ASP A 13 16.73 -7.22 -12.36
C ASP A 13 17.05 -7.91 -11.00
N ILE A 14 16.77 -9.21 -10.89
CA ILE A 14 16.61 -9.93 -9.61
C ILE A 14 16.97 -11.42 -9.74
N LEU A 15 17.52 -12.01 -8.69
CA LEU A 15 17.90 -13.43 -8.72
C LEU A 15 16.71 -14.33 -8.37
N ALA A 16 16.24 -15.10 -9.36
CA ALA A 16 15.24 -16.14 -9.15
C ALA A 16 15.81 -17.30 -8.30
N LEU A 17 15.12 -17.63 -7.21
CA LEU A 17 15.39 -18.87 -6.47
C LEU A 17 14.76 -20.05 -7.22
N GLY A 18 15.42 -21.20 -7.16
CA GLY A 18 14.96 -22.43 -7.81
C GLY A 18 15.52 -23.69 -7.16
N GLU A 19 15.07 -24.85 -7.63
CA GLU A 19 15.55 -26.17 -7.23
C GLU A 19 15.75 -27.02 -8.49
N ASN A 20 16.90 -27.71 -8.61
CA ASN A 20 17.26 -28.52 -9.79
C ASN A 20 17.11 -27.78 -11.14
N GLY A 21 17.42 -26.47 -11.17
CA GLY A 21 17.27 -25.62 -12.35
C GLY A 21 15.84 -25.10 -12.62
N GLN A 22 14.82 -25.60 -11.92
CA GLN A 22 13.45 -25.07 -12.02
C GLN A 22 13.29 -23.85 -11.09
N PRO A 23 12.97 -22.65 -11.60
CA PRO A 23 12.73 -21.48 -10.75
C PRO A 23 11.36 -21.57 -10.06
N VAL A 24 11.26 -21.00 -8.86
CA VAL A 24 10.08 -21.07 -7.99
C VAL A 24 8.82 -20.49 -8.68
N TYR A 25 8.96 -19.43 -9.48
CA TYR A 25 7.82 -18.84 -10.19
C TYR A 25 7.21 -19.78 -11.24
N ALA A 26 8.00 -20.66 -11.86
CA ALA A 26 7.48 -21.66 -12.80
C ALA A 26 6.67 -22.76 -12.10
N ALA A 27 6.94 -23.02 -10.82
CA ALA A 27 6.15 -23.90 -9.97
C ALA A 27 4.94 -23.20 -9.31
N ALA A 28 4.73 -21.89 -9.53
CA ALA A 28 3.89 -21.08 -8.67
C ALA A 28 2.43 -21.54 -8.58
N LEU A 29 1.80 -21.93 -9.70
CA LEU A 29 0.44 -22.46 -9.70
C LEU A 29 0.33 -23.72 -8.82
N GLN A 30 1.32 -24.61 -8.89
CA GLN A 30 1.37 -25.86 -8.12
C GLN A 30 1.54 -25.57 -6.62
N ILE A 31 2.42 -24.62 -6.26
CA ILE A 31 2.65 -24.22 -4.86
C ILE A 31 1.37 -23.64 -4.24
N ARG A 32 0.72 -22.73 -4.95
CA ARG A 32 -0.54 -22.07 -4.52
C ARG A 32 -1.69 -23.08 -4.36
N GLU A 33 -1.86 -23.98 -5.33
CA GLU A 33 -2.92 -24.99 -5.30
C GLU A 33 -2.66 -26.05 -4.22
N ALA A 34 -1.40 -26.45 -4.01
CA ALA A 34 -1.04 -27.33 -2.90
C ALA A 34 -1.29 -26.68 -1.52
N LEU A 35 -1.08 -25.37 -1.36
CA LEU A 35 -1.48 -24.63 -0.15
C LEU A 35 -3.00 -24.65 0.03
N ARG A 36 -3.79 -24.37 -1.03
CA ARG A 36 -5.26 -24.42 -1.02
C ARG A 36 -5.78 -25.80 -0.60
N LEU A 37 -5.28 -26.88 -1.22
CA LEU A 37 -5.65 -28.26 -0.91
C LEU A 37 -5.27 -28.67 0.52
N LYS A 38 -4.22 -28.07 1.09
CA LYS A 38 -3.79 -28.23 2.50
C LYS A 38 -4.51 -27.29 3.48
N LYS A 39 -5.61 -26.65 3.04
CA LYS A 39 -6.43 -25.67 3.79
C LYS A 39 -5.67 -24.40 4.23
N GLN A 40 -4.51 -24.12 3.64
CA GLN A 40 -3.71 -22.92 3.90
C GLN A 40 -4.08 -21.77 2.96
N GLN A 41 -5.37 -21.46 2.87
CA GLN A 41 -5.87 -20.34 2.05
C GLN A 41 -5.21 -19.00 2.43
N PRO A 42 -5.02 -18.62 3.71
CA PRO A 42 -4.35 -17.36 4.05
C PRO A 42 -2.91 -17.27 3.49
N THR A 43 -2.15 -18.36 3.54
CA THR A 43 -0.80 -18.42 2.93
C THR A 43 -0.86 -18.31 1.41
N ALA A 44 -1.85 -18.93 0.76
CA ALA A 44 -2.05 -18.82 -0.69
C ALA A 44 -2.52 -17.40 -1.11
N ASP A 45 -3.31 -16.72 -0.28
CA ASP A 45 -3.72 -15.32 -0.46
C ASP A 45 -2.54 -14.36 -0.27
N CYS A 46 -1.58 -14.68 0.61
CA CYS A 46 -0.39 -13.86 0.85
C CYS A 46 0.64 -13.89 -0.29
N LEU A 47 0.51 -14.83 -1.24
CA LEU A 47 1.31 -14.86 -2.46
C LEU A 47 0.55 -14.13 -3.58
N ALA A 48 1.22 -13.34 -4.41
CA ALA A 48 0.66 -12.90 -5.69
C ALA A 48 0.60 -14.06 -6.71
N ILE A 49 -0.11 -13.84 -7.81
CA ILE A 49 -0.16 -14.75 -8.97
C ILE A 49 0.81 -14.18 -10.02
N PRO A 50 1.95 -14.85 -10.31
CA PRO A 50 2.79 -14.48 -11.44
C PRO A 50 2.15 -14.89 -12.77
N GLN A 51 2.34 -14.07 -13.79
CA GLN A 51 2.09 -14.39 -15.19
C GLN A 51 3.30 -13.89 -15.99
N LEU A 52 3.93 -14.77 -16.78
CA LEU A 52 4.95 -14.34 -17.74
C LEU A 52 4.28 -13.57 -18.88
N ASN A 53 4.97 -12.57 -19.43
CA ASN A 53 4.60 -11.95 -20.69
C ASN A 53 4.92 -12.85 -21.89
N GLU A 54 4.50 -12.45 -23.09
CA GLU A 54 4.67 -13.23 -24.33
C GLU A 54 6.15 -13.47 -24.72
N GLN A 55 7.06 -12.59 -24.28
CA GLN A 55 8.50 -12.69 -24.56
C GLN A 55 9.25 -13.53 -23.51
N GLY A 56 8.65 -13.75 -22.33
CA GLY A 56 9.24 -14.52 -21.23
C GLY A 56 10.32 -13.80 -20.41
N ASP A 57 10.63 -12.54 -20.71
CA ASP A 57 11.61 -11.71 -19.99
C ASP A 57 11.02 -11.08 -18.71
N ARG A 58 9.69 -10.95 -18.61
CA ARG A 58 9.01 -10.22 -17.55
C ARG A 58 7.93 -11.03 -16.86
N ILE A 59 7.73 -10.76 -15.57
CA ILE A 59 6.59 -11.28 -14.80
C ILE A 59 5.70 -10.13 -14.34
N ASP A 60 4.44 -10.22 -14.72
CA ASP A 60 3.33 -9.44 -14.16
C ASP A 60 2.74 -10.17 -12.95
N TRP A 61 2.57 -9.45 -11.85
CA TRP A 61 2.07 -9.97 -10.59
C TRP A 61 0.69 -9.41 -10.26
N TYR A 62 -0.24 -10.32 -9.99
CA TYR A 62 -1.64 -9.98 -9.70
C TYR A 62 -2.04 -10.43 -8.30
N ALA A 63 -2.93 -9.66 -7.67
CA ALA A 63 -3.57 -10.04 -6.42
C ALA A 63 -4.45 -11.28 -6.60
N PRO A 64 -4.45 -12.23 -5.64
CA PRO A 64 -5.36 -13.38 -5.67
C PRO A 64 -6.77 -13.04 -5.15
N ILE A 65 -6.95 -11.83 -4.60
CA ILE A 65 -8.18 -11.30 -4.02
C ILE A 65 -8.48 -9.93 -4.62
N GLU A 66 -9.76 -9.57 -4.74
CA GLU A 66 -10.19 -8.24 -5.20
C GLU A 66 -10.24 -7.26 -4.00
N GLY A 67 -9.92 -5.98 -4.22
CA GLY A 67 -10.00 -4.93 -3.19
C GLY A 67 -9.13 -3.71 -3.47
N LYS A 68 -9.17 -2.72 -2.57
CA LYS A 68 -8.23 -1.57 -2.62
C LYS A 68 -6.79 -2.09 -2.44
N VAL A 69 -5.92 -1.72 -3.38
CA VAL A 69 -4.47 -1.94 -3.31
C VAL A 69 -3.80 -0.73 -2.66
N THR A 70 -2.92 -0.98 -1.70
CA THR A 70 -2.00 0.00 -1.08
C THR A 70 -0.59 -0.59 -1.10
N SER A 71 0.44 0.11 -1.56
CA SER A 71 1.83 -0.38 -1.46
C SER A 71 2.35 -0.30 -0.03
N TRP A 72 3.35 -1.10 0.35
CA TRP A 72 3.92 -1.07 1.71
C TRP A 72 4.31 0.34 2.19
N VAL A 73 4.97 1.11 1.31
CA VAL A 73 5.41 2.48 1.59
C VAL A 73 4.25 3.48 1.76
N ALA A 74 3.10 3.22 1.13
CA ALA A 74 1.88 4.03 1.28
C ALA A 74 0.96 3.55 2.42
N ALA A 75 1.18 2.35 2.96
CA ALA A 75 0.43 1.82 4.08
C ALA A 75 0.82 2.50 5.40
N SER A 76 -0.18 2.74 6.25
CA SER A 76 0.01 3.33 7.58
C SER A 76 0.72 2.38 8.55
N THR A 77 1.29 2.93 9.62
CA THR A 77 2.00 2.16 10.66
C THR A 77 1.14 1.06 11.29
N THR A 78 -0.17 1.28 11.46
CA THR A 78 -1.12 0.28 11.98
C THR A 78 -1.39 -0.84 10.96
N GLU A 79 -1.57 -0.49 9.68
CA GLU A 79 -1.67 -1.46 8.58
C GLU A 79 -0.40 -2.30 8.45
N ARG A 80 0.80 -1.70 8.48
CA ARG A 80 2.09 -2.42 8.46
C ARG A 80 2.25 -3.37 9.64
N LYS A 81 1.97 -2.90 10.87
CA LYS A 81 2.04 -3.72 12.09
C LYS A 81 0.98 -4.84 12.10
N SER A 82 -0.16 -4.69 11.43
CA SER A 82 -1.13 -5.77 11.18
C SER A 82 -0.62 -6.77 10.12
N ALA A 83 -0.10 -6.28 9.01
CA ALA A 83 0.40 -7.08 7.90
C ALA A 83 1.58 -7.98 8.30
N ILE A 84 2.51 -7.49 9.13
CA ILE A 84 3.61 -8.32 9.68
C ILE A 84 3.08 -9.47 10.53
N LYS A 85 2.02 -9.27 11.32
CA LYS A 85 1.38 -10.35 12.10
C LYS A 85 0.74 -11.40 11.18
N GLN A 86 0.02 -10.95 10.15
CA GLN A 86 -0.59 -11.84 9.16
C GLN A 86 0.48 -12.65 8.39
N LEU A 87 1.55 -12.01 7.91
CA LEU A 87 2.66 -12.69 7.25
C LEU A 87 3.38 -13.66 8.19
N SER A 88 3.63 -13.29 9.45
CA SER A 88 4.30 -14.17 10.44
C SER A 88 3.52 -15.47 10.67
N ALA A 89 2.19 -15.40 10.77
CA ALA A 89 1.33 -16.58 10.88
C ALA A 89 1.38 -17.45 9.60
N CYS A 90 1.42 -16.83 8.42
CA CYS A 90 1.51 -17.52 7.14
C CYS A 90 2.88 -18.19 6.93
N LEU A 91 3.98 -17.54 7.32
CA LEU A 91 5.33 -18.10 7.32
C LEU A 91 5.44 -19.30 8.26
N SER A 92 4.94 -19.19 9.49
CA SER A 92 4.92 -20.29 10.45
C SER A 92 4.18 -21.52 9.90
N SER A 93 2.96 -21.29 9.38
CA SER A 93 2.12 -22.34 8.77
C SER A 93 2.77 -23.00 7.54
N ALA A 94 3.53 -22.22 6.75
CA ALA A 94 4.30 -22.72 5.62
C ALA A 94 5.55 -23.48 6.04
N ASN A 95 6.26 -23.05 7.08
CA ASN A 95 7.42 -23.75 7.64
C ASN A 95 7.02 -25.13 8.19
N ASP A 96 5.88 -25.24 8.89
CA ASP A 96 5.34 -26.54 9.30
C ASP A 96 5.04 -27.45 8.10
N LEU A 97 4.57 -26.88 6.97
CA LEU A 97 4.39 -27.65 5.74
C LEU A 97 5.73 -28.10 5.13
N CYS A 98 6.76 -27.25 5.13
CA CYS A 98 8.11 -27.61 4.67
C CYS A 98 8.70 -28.74 5.53
N GLN A 99 8.61 -28.63 6.85
CA GLN A 99 9.09 -29.65 7.81
C GLN A 99 8.36 -30.99 7.67
N ARG A 100 7.04 -30.99 7.44
CA ARG A 100 6.28 -32.21 7.14
C ARG A 100 6.61 -32.79 5.76
N ALA A 101 6.87 -31.93 4.78
CA ALA A 101 7.22 -32.32 3.41
C ALA A 101 8.62 -32.97 3.31
N GLN A 102 9.60 -32.45 4.06
CA GLN A 102 10.96 -33.02 4.14
C GLN A 102 10.97 -34.45 4.70
N LYS A 103 10.06 -34.77 5.63
CA LYS A 103 9.91 -36.09 6.26
C LYS A 103 9.10 -37.11 5.44
N SER A 104 8.77 -36.80 4.17
CA SER A 104 7.98 -37.68 3.30
C SER A 104 8.86 -38.53 2.39
N ASP A 105 8.59 -39.83 2.29
CA ASP A 105 9.27 -40.72 1.36
C ASP A 105 9.06 -40.31 -0.11
N LYS A 106 7.95 -39.62 -0.40
CA LYS A 106 7.57 -39.20 -1.76
C LYS A 106 8.42 -38.01 -2.22
N ALA A 107 9.32 -38.25 -3.18
CA ALA A 107 10.24 -37.24 -3.71
C ALA A 107 9.54 -35.94 -4.17
N ALA A 108 8.38 -36.04 -4.83
CA ALA A 108 7.58 -34.87 -5.22
C ALA A 108 7.08 -34.03 -4.02
N GLN A 109 6.82 -34.66 -2.87
CA GLN A 109 6.47 -33.93 -1.65
C GLN A 109 7.70 -33.24 -1.05
N ARG A 110 8.86 -33.91 -1.00
CA ARG A 110 10.13 -33.30 -0.59
C ARG A 110 10.47 -32.08 -1.46
N LEU A 111 10.36 -32.20 -2.79
CA LEU A 111 10.55 -31.09 -3.74
C LEU A 111 9.58 -29.93 -3.48
N PHE A 112 8.29 -30.20 -3.27
CA PHE A 112 7.32 -29.18 -2.86
C PHE A 112 7.75 -28.46 -1.56
N GLY A 113 8.29 -29.18 -0.58
CA GLY A 113 8.80 -28.59 0.66
C GLY A 113 9.98 -27.63 0.44
N VAL A 114 10.91 -27.98 -0.46
CA VAL A 114 12.06 -27.11 -0.80
C VAL A 114 11.62 -25.89 -1.61
N LEU A 115 10.75 -26.09 -2.61
CA LEU A 115 10.19 -25.00 -3.41
C LEU A 115 9.33 -24.05 -2.57
N LEU A 116 8.52 -24.57 -1.65
CA LEU A 116 7.73 -23.75 -0.72
C LEU A 116 8.66 -22.92 0.20
N ALA A 117 9.70 -23.52 0.78
CA ALA A 117 10.64 -22.78 1.63
C ALA A 117 11.32 -21.62 0.87
N LYS A 118 11.68 -21.83 -0.41
CA LYS A 118 12.22 -20.78 -1.28
C LYS A 118 11.16 -19.74 -1.67
N ALA A 119 9.90 -20.14 -1.86
CA ALA A 119 8.77 -19.26 -2.14
C ALA A 119 8.41 -18.28 -1.00
N LEU A 120 8.95 -18.46 0.21
CA LEU A 120 8.74 -17.52 1.32
C LEU A 120 9.71 -16.32 1.30
N GLN A 121 10.75 -16.35 0.46
CA GLN A 121 11.70 -15.25 0.27
C GLN A 121 11.15 -14.23 -0.74
N PHE A 122 11.49 -12.96 -0.55
CA PHE A 122 11.20 -11.86 -1.48
C PHE A 122 12.29 -10.77 -1.37
N PRO A 123 12.49 -9.92 -2.40
CA PRO A 123 13.64 -9.01 -2.44
C PRO A 123 13.64 -7.98 -1.31
N ASP A 124 12.56 -7.22 -1.13
CA ASP A 124 12.45 -6.18 -0.09
C ASP A 124 10.99 -5.69 0.09
N GLN A 125 10.80 -4.71 0.98
CA GLN A 125 9.52 -4.05 1.30
C GLN A 125 8.71 -3.53 0.09
N ASN A 126 9.36 -3.08 -0.98
CA ASN A 126 8.72 -2.49 -2.16
C ASN A 126 8.04 -3.55 -3.04
N HIS A 127 8.19 -4.82 -2.67
CA HIS A 127 7.57 -5.98 -3.29
C HIS A 127 6.36 -6.45 -2.47
N VAL A 128 6.01 -5.78 -1.37
CA VAL A 128 4.85 -6.07 -0.52
C VAL A 128 3.73 -5.05 -0.76
N TYR A 129 2.52 -5.57 -0.93
CA TYR A 129 1.29 -4.79 -1.11
C TYR A 129 0.26 -5.21 -0.07
N LEU A 130 -0.67 -4.33 0.25
CA LEU A 130 -1.86 -4.65 1.04
C LEU A 130 -3.08 -4.57 0.11
N VAL A 131 -3.86 -5.64 0.05
CA VAL A 131 -5.10 -5.71 -0.74
C VAL A 131 -6.25 -5.99 0.22
N ALA A 132 -7.18 -5.04 0.34
CA ALA A 132 -8.24 -5.05 1.36
C ALA A 132 -7.71 -5.29 2.81
N GLY A 133 -6.51 -4.77 3.12
CA GLY A 133 -5.86 -4.93 4.44
C GLY A 133 -5.17 -6.27 4.70
N LYS A 134 -5.21 -7.21 3.73
CA LYS A 134 -4.39 -8.43 3.74
C LYS A 134 -3.06 -8.19 3.00
N PRO A 135 -1.92 -8.68 3.50
CA PRO A 135 -0.65 -8.60 2.78
C PRO A 135 -0.64 -9.53 1.56
N VAL A 136 -0.02 -9.09 0.48
CA VAL A 136 0.26 -9.86 -0.74
C VAL A 136 1.70 -9.56 -1.19
N LEU A 137 2.52 -10.60 -1.25
CA LEU A 137 3.89 -10.55 -1.73
C LEU A 137 3.92 -10.64 -3.26
N THR A 138 4.66 -9.76 -3.92
CA THR A 138 5.10 -9.89 -5.33
C THR A 138 6.56 -10.33 -5.36
N PHE A 139 7.04 -10.89 -6.48
CA PHE A 139 8.42 -11.37 -6.61
C PHE A 139 8.84 -12.33 -5.48
N TRP A 140 7.91 -13.14 -5.02
CA TRP A 140 8.18 -14.21 -4.07
C TRP A 140 8.91 -15.36 -4.77
N GLY A 141 9.87 -15.98 -4.08
CA GLY A 141 10.85 -16.86 -4.71
C GLY A 141 11.98 -16.11 -5.43
N PHE A 142 12.23 -14.82 -5.13
CA PHE A 142 13.36 -14.05 -5.64
C PHE A 142 14.12 -13.36 -4.50
N VAL A 143 15.37 -12.96 -4.76
CA VAL A 143 16.18 -12.06 -3.92
C VAL A 143 16.83 -10.96 -4.77
N SER A 144 17.19 -9.83 -4.16
CA SER A 144 18.03 -8.81 -4.83
C SER A 144 19.40 -9.40 -5.16
N GLN A 145 20.00 -9.01 -6.29
CA GLN A 145 21.28 -9.58 -6.73
C GLN A 145 22.42 -9.37 -5.69
N ASP A 146 22.45 -8.22 -5.02
CA ASP A 146 23.42 -7.88 -3.98
C ASP A 146 23.17 -8.54 -2.62
N GLN A 147 21.99 -9.18 -2.41
CA GLN A 147 21.56 -9.66 -1.09
C GLN A 147 21.37 -11.18 -1.06
N LYS A 148 22.13 -11.83 -0.18
CA LYS A 148 21.92 -13.24 0.16
C LYS A 148 20.52 -13.46 0.76
N THR A 149 19.97 -14.66 0.56
CA THR A 149 18.71 -15.11 1.18
C THR A 149 18.72 -14.85 2.69
N ARG A 150 17.70 -14.14 3.20
CA ARG A 150 17.62 -13.75 4.62
C ARG A 150 17.19 -14.91 5.50
N THR A 151 17.63 -14.92 6.75
CA THR A 151 17.23 -15.94 7.74
C THR A 151 15.76 -15.81 8.13
N ASP A 152 15.27 -14.58 8.34
CA ASP A 152 13.83 -14.26 8.38
C ASP A 152 13.50 -13.29 7.22
N PRO A 153 12.57 -13.63 6.31
CA PRO A 153 12.12 -12.74 5.25
C PRO A 153 11.55 -11.39 5.74
N LEU A 154 10.93 -11.37 6.93
CA LEU A 154 10.17 -10.22 7.43
C LEU A 154 11.02 -9.15 8.11
N ASP A 155 12.31 -9.38 8.36
CA ASP A 155 13.18 -8.38 9.02
C ASP A 155 13.24 -7.06 8.25
N CYS A 156 13.19 -7.11 6.92
CA CYS A 156 13.13 -5.91 6.08
C CYS A 156 11.81 -5.12 6.24
N LEU A 157 10.72 -5.78 6.65
CA LEU A 157 9.43 -5.14 6.90
C LEU A 157 9.36 -4.53 8.30
N ARG A 158 9.96 -5.19 9.31
CA ARG A 158 9.97 -4.74 10.71
C ARG A 158 10.66 -3.37 10.83
N GLN A 159 11.90 -3.27 10.32
CA GLN A 159 12.68 -2.02 10.29
C GLN A 159 11.87 -0.83 9.73
N THR A 160 11.17 -1.02 8.61
CA THR A 160 10.36 0.03 7.97
C THR A 160 8.95 0.19 8.55
N ALA A 161 8.47 -0.74 9.38
CA ALA A 161 7.25 -0.54 10.16
C ALA A 161 7.49 0.37 11.38
N GLU A 162 8.73 0.54 11.80
CA GLU A 162 9.14 1.39 12.92
C GLU A 162 9.63 2.77 12.42
N ALA A 163 10.42 2.81 11.34
CA ALA A 163 11.03 4.04 10.82
C ALA A 163 10.08 5.07 10.16
N THR A 164 8.75 4.89 10.22
CA THR A 164 7.77 5.85 9.63
C THR A 164 6.72 6.30 10.64
N GLU A 165 7.09 6.37 11.92
CA GLU A 165 6.38 7.22 12.87
C GLU A 165 7.00 8.62 12.80
N PRO A 166 6.36 9.61 12.12
CA PRO A 166 6.79 10.99 12.25
C PRO A 166 6.58 11.39 13.71
N THR A 167 7.68 11.51 14.45
CA THR A 167 7.66 12.07 15.81
C THR A 167 7.24 13.53 15.72
N PHE A 168 5.94 13.76 15.71
CA PHE A 168 5.33 15.02 16.07
C PHE A 168 5.60 15.24 17.55
N SER A 169 6.85 15.62 17.86
CA SER A 169 7.20 16.26 19.12
C SER A 169 6.18 17.38 19.31
N PRO A 170 5.32 17.33 20.35
CA PRO A 170 4.38 18.41 20.59
C PRO A 170 5.23 19.64 20.89
N LEU A 171 5.28 20.58 19.93
CA LEU A 171 5.83 21.91 20.16
C LEU A 171 5.09 22.46 21.38
N SER A 172 5.83 22.62 22.48
CA SER A 172 5.25 22.91 23.77
C SER A 172 4.39 24.16 23.64
N VAL A 173 3.07 24.00 23.78
CA VAL A 173 2.14 25.11 23.78
C VAL A 173 2.40 25.85 25.09
N ALA A 174 3.25 26.88 25.00
CA ALA A 174 3.55 27.75 26.11
C ALA A 174 2.22 28.24 26.71
N PRO A 175 2.02 28.11 28.05
CA PRO A 175 0.74 28.46 28.64
C PRO A 175 0.35 29.91 28.29
N PRO A 176 -0.90 30.18 27.88
CA PRO A 176 -1.35 31.55 27.68
C PRO A 176 -1.21 32.29 29.01
N ALA A 177 -0.38 33.33 29.03
CA ALA A 177 -0.16 34.14 30.23
C ALA A 177 -1.52 34.73 30.70
N PRO A 178 -1.91 34.60 31.98
CA PRO A 178 -3.17 35.13 32.46
C PRO A 178 -3.23 36.65 32.30
N VAL A 179 -4.09 37.14 31.41
CA VAL A 179 -4.39 38.57 31.31
C VAL A 179 -5.17 38.96 32.57
N ALA A 180 -4.60 39.84 33.37
CA ALA A 180 -5.20 40.27 34.64
C ALA A 180 -6.55 40.99 34.40
N PRO A 181 -7.56 40.76 35.24
CA PRO A 181 -8.85 41.43 35.10
C PRO A 181 -8.74 42.92 35.48
N PRO A 182 -9.32 43.85 34.69
CA PRO A 182 -9.49 45.23 35.12
C PRO A 182 -10.50 45.30 36.27
N VAL A 183 -10.13 45.97 37.36
CA VAL A 183 -11.01 46.19 38.52
C VAL A 183 -12.12 47.17 38.14
N ALA A 184 -13.35 46.85 38.52
CA ALA A 184 -14.50 47.70 38.24
C ALA A 184 -14.50 49.00 39.07
N VAL A 185 -14.90 50.10 38.44
CA VAL A 185 -15.29 51.35 39.12
C VAL A 185 -16.70 51.72 38.67
N ILE A 186 -17.57 52.00 39.64
CA ILE A 186 -19.00 52.25 39.47
C ILE A 186 -19.25 53.75 39.30
N SER A 187 -20.17 54.15 38.40
CA SER A 187 -21.05 55.33 38.56
C SER A 187 -22.15 55.37 37.49
N GLU A 188 -23.18 56.18 37.74
CA GLU A 188 -24.52 56.10 37.12
C GLU A 188 -24.77 57.02 35.89
N PRO A 189 -25.91 56.87 35.18
CA PRO A 189 -26.29 57.63 33.97
C PRO A 189 -26.99 58.97 34.35
N PRO A 190 -27.75 59.72 33.50
CA PRO A 190 -28.09 59.50 32.08
C PRO A 190 -28.01 60.74 31.14
N ARG A 191 -28.05 60.47 29.82
CA ARG A 191 -28.86 61.27 28.88
C ARG A 191 -29.15 60.56 27.54
N GLN A 192 -30.43 60.26 27.31
CA GLN A 192 -31.04 60.09 26.00
C GLN A 192 -31.41 61.47 25.39
N PRO A 193 -31.94 61.56 24.15
CA PRO A 193 -31.66 60.76 22.95
C PRO A 193 -31.45 61.66 21.71
N THR A 194 -31.05 61.09 20.56
CA THR A 194 -31.59 61.58 19.26
C THR A 194 -31.53 60.52 18.15
N LEU A 195 -32.59 60.44 17.34
CA LEU A 195 -32.64 59.65 16.11
C LEU A 195 -31.79 60.33 15.00
N ARG A 196 -31.19 59.52 14.11
CA ARG A 196 -31.55 59.49 12.67
C ARG A 196 -30.74 58.47 11.84
N GLN A 197 -31.42 57.40 11.46
CA GLN A 197 -31.24 56.71 10.17
C GLN A 197 -31.95 57.52 9.04
N PRO A 198 -31.83 57.17 7.73
CA PRO A 198 -30.76 56.42 7.02
C PRO A 198 -30.38 57.01 5.63
N SER A 199 -29.51 56.29 4.91
CA SER A 199 -29.54 56.05 3.44
C SER A 199 -29.44 57.17 2.39
N SER A 200 -28.43 57.03 1.52
CA SER A 200 -28.59 56.96 0.04
C SER A 200 -27.35 56.26 -0.53
N ARG A 201 -27.36 55.33 -1.50
CA ARG A 201 -28.21 55.03 -2.68
C ARG A 201 -27.92 55.86 -3.94
N ARG A 202 -26.72 55.67 -4.50
CA ARG A 202 -26.45 55.70 -5.95
C ARG A 202 -25.89 54.31 -6.29
N GLN A 203 -26.54 53.42 -7.06
CA GLN A 203 -27.09 53.58 -8.41
C GLN A 203 -26.12 54.28 -9.36
N ASN A 204 -25.41 53.48 -10.16
CA ASN A 204 -24.97 53.88 -11.48
C ASN A 204 -25.39 52.79 -12.48
N ARG A 205 -26.30 53.11 -13.41
CA ARG A 205 -26.72 52.22 -14.49
C ARG A 205 -26.01 52.68 -15.76
N TYR A 206 -25.19 51.84 -16.41
CA TYR A 206 -24.81 52.08 -17.80
C TYR A 206 -24.72 50.79 -18.63
N ARG A 207 -25.67 50.66 -19.55
CA ARG A 207 -25.79 49.71 -20.67
C ARG A 207 -27.08 50.08 -21.43
N PRO A 208 -27.28 49.68 -22.70
CA PRO A 208 -26.35 49.39 -23.80
C PRO A 208 -26.61 50.48 -24.90
N PRO A 209 -26.78 50.26 -26.23
CA PRO A 209 -26.43 49.15 -27.14
C PRO A 209 -25.79 49.58 -28.50
N CYS A 210 -25.64 48.59 -29.40
CA CYS A 210 -25.92 48.64 -30.87
C CYS A 210 -24.78 48.39 -31.88
N LEU A 211 -24.96 47.29 -32.66
CA LEU A 211 -24.54 47.09 -34.08
C LEU A 211 -23.01 47.07 -34.35
N ARG A 212 -22.43 46.61 -35.48
CA ARG A 212 -22.82 45.95 -36.77
C ARG A 212 -21.55 45.12 -37.21
N LYS A 213 -21.47 44.25 -38.25
CA LYS A 213 -22.27 43.79 -39.42
C LYS A 213 -21.84 42.32 -39.73
N ARG A 214 -22.61 41.57 -40.53
CA ARG A 214 -22.22 40.24 -41.11
C ARG A 214 -21.11 40.35 -42.18
N HIS A 215 -20.40 39.25 -42.42
CA HIS A 215 -20.01 38.83 -43.78
C HIS A 215 -20.05 37.30 -43.97
N LEU A 216 -19.47 36.77 -45.05
CA LEU A 216 -19.84 35.51 -45.72
C LEU A 216 -18.68 34.97 -46.61
N VAL A 217 -18.68 33.66 -46.92
CA VAL A 217 -17.83 32.95 -47.93
C VAL A 217 -16.35 32.78 -47.53
N GLY A 218 -15.60 31.72 -47.91
CA GLY A 218 -15.92 30.54 -48.75
C GLY A 218 -14.81 29.48 -48.75
N CYS A 219 -14.84 28.56 -49.73
CA CYS A 219 -14.00 27.36 -49.86
C CYS A 219 -12.50 27.63 -50.09
N ASP A 220 -11.67 26.65 -49.71
CA ASP A 220 -11.05 25.74 -50.69
C ASP A 220 -11.42 24.29 -50.29
#